data_AF-A0A127SGP4-F1
#
_entry.id   AF-A0A127SGP4-F1
#
_cell.length_a   1.000
_cell.length_b   1.000
_cell.length_c   1.000
_cell.angle_alpha   90.00
_cell.angle_beta   90.00
_cell.angle_gamma   90.00
#
_symmetry.space_group_name_H-M   'P 1'
#
loop_
_entity.id
_entity.type
_entity.pdbx_description
1 polymer ?
#
loop_
_entity_poly.entity_id
_entity_poly.type
_entity_poly.pdbx_seq_one_letter_code
_entity_poly.pdbx_strand_id
1 'polypeptide(L)'
;MLAIHTKYIPATNTRGSRVKAYTVRFSGKPITATVPFAHEHDTLGAHFEAVKALVKLNKLDWDISTMCYGDSADGKGYTFCFPCSKIGDLK
;
A
#
# COMPACT_ATOMS: atom_id res chain seq x y z
N MET A 1 6.14 9.03 10.55
CA MET A 1 4.93 8.74 9.77
C MET A 1 4.98 7.31 9.26
N LEU A 2 3.94 6.52 9.50
CA LEU A 2 3.79 5.17 8.95
C LEU A 2 2.84 5.26 7.76
N ALA A 3 3.32 4.87 6.57
CA ALA A 3 2.55 4.95 5.34
C ALA A 3 2.79 3.72 4.45
N ILE A 4 1.73 3.24 3.82
CA ILE A 4 1.77 2.17 2.83
C ILE A 4 1.53 2.81 1.47
N HIS A 5 2.49 2.66 0.58
CA HIS A 5 2.37 3.10 -0.79
C HIS A 5 1.88 1.97 -1.66
N THR A 6 1.06 2.30 -2.64
CA THR A 6 0.58 1.35 -3.65
C THR A 6 0.96 1.85 -5.04
N LYS A 7 1.25 0.92 -5.92
CA LYS A 7 1.58 1.21 -7.31
C LYS A 7 0.87 0.24 -8.23
N TYR A 8 0.11 0.77 -9.18
CA TYR A 8 -0.42 0.00 -10.29
C TYR A 8 0.71 -0.36 -11.26
N ILE A 9 0.75 -1.63 -11.64
CA ILE A 9 1.68 -2.16 -12.63
C ILE A 9 0.81 -2.64 -13.80
N PRO A 10 0.92 -2.01 -14.98
CA PRO A 10 0.15 -2.41 -16.14
C PRO A 10 0.48 -3.83 -16.56
N ALA A 11 -0.47 -4.47 -17.24
CA ALA A 11 -0.26 -5.78 -17.83
C ALA A 11 0.90 -5.76 -18.84
N THR A 12 1.57 -6.89 -18.96
CA THR A 12 2.63 -7.15 -19.94
C THR A 12 2.28 -8.42 -20.72
N ASN A 13 2.97 -8.68 -21.82
CA ASN A 13 2.70 -9.83 -22.70
C ASN A 13 2.62 -11.20 -21.98
N THR A 14 3.27 -11.35 -20.82
CA THR A 14 3.33 -12.61 -20.06
C THR A 14 2.65 -12.56 -18.69
N ARG A 15 2.16 -11.38 -18.26
CA ARG A 15 1.61 -11.18 -16.90
C ARG A 15 0.49 -10.15 -16.90
N GLY A 16 -0.61 -10.49 -16.23
CA GLY A 16 -1.72 -9.58 -15.99
C GLY A 16 -1.34 -8.33 -15.18
N SER A 17 -2.26 -7.35 -15.18
CA SER A 17 -2.19 -6.15 -14.37
C SER A 17 -2.17 -6.52 -12.88
N ARG A 18 -1.46 -5.73 -12.08
CA ARG A 18 -1.25 -6.02 -10.65
C ARG A 18 -0.97 -4.77 -9.86
N VAL A 19 -1.30 -4.80 -8.57
CA VAL A 19 -0.98 -3.72 -7.64
C VAL A 19 0.08 -4.20 -6.66
N LYS A 20 1.12 -3.40 -6.50
CA LYS A 20 2.16 -3.62 -5.50
C LYS A 20 1.95 -2.66 -4.35
N ALA A 21 1.72 -3.18 -3.15
CA ALA A 21 1.80 -2.44 -1.90
C ALA A 21 3.20 -2.56 -1.30
N TYR A 22 3.73 -1.48 -0.73
CA TYR A 22 5.01 -1.46 -0.06
C TYR A 22 5.07 -0.42 1.05
N THR A 23 5.81 -0.73 2.11
CA THR A 23 6.13 0.20 3.21
C THR A 23 7.57 0.00 3.64
N VAL A 24 8.21 1.09 4.05
CA VAL A 24 9.56 1.08 4.61
C VAL A 24 9.44 1.13 6.13
N ARG A 25 10.14 0.23 6.83
CA ARG A 25 10.29 0.32 8.30
C ARG A 25 11.55 1.11 8.62
N PHE A 26 11.54 1.81 9.77
CA PHE A 26 12.65 2.63 10.24
C PHE A 26 14.02 1.91 10.28
N SER A 27 14.04 0.58 10.39
CA SER A 27 15.26 -0.21 10.56
C SER A 27 15.56 -1.23 9.44
N GLY A 28 14.97 -1.17 8.25
CA GLY A 28 15.29 -2.21 7.27
C GLY A 28 14.57 -2.25 5.92
N LYS A 29 14.74 -3.39 5.24
CA LYS A 29 14.24 -3.69 3.89
C LYS A 29 12.75 -3.38 3.75
N PRO A 30 12.32 -2.82 2.60
CA PRO A 30 10.91 -2.60 2.33
C PRO A 30 10.16 -3.93 2.33
N ILE A 31 9.08 -4.00 3.10
CA ILE A 31 8.12 -5.11 3.01
C ILE A 31 7.15 -4.80 1.90
N THR A 32 6.85 -5.80 1.07
CA THR A 32 6.02 -5.62 -0.12
C THR A 32 5.05 -6.77 -0.28
N ALA A 33 3.87 -6.50 -0.81
CA ALA A 33 2.94 -7.51 -1.29
C ALA A 33 2.47 -7.11 -2.69
N THR A 34 2.23 -8.11 -3.54
CA THR A 34 1.70 -7.88 -4.89
C THR A 34 0.46 -8.73 -5.06
N VAL A 35 -0.64 -8.10 -5.47
CA VAL A 35 -1.91 -8.77 -5.76
C VAL A 35 -2.28 -8.55 -7.22
N PRO A 36 -2.93 -9.52 -7.87
CA PRO A 36 -3.55 -9.31 -9.18
C PRO A 36 -4.54 -8.14 -9.11
N PHE A 37 -4.61 -7.32 -10.16
CA PHE A 37 -5.61 -6.24 -10.22
C PHE A 37 -6.92 -6.82 -10.74
N ALA A 38 -7.91 -6.93 -9.87
CA ALA A 38 -9.26 -7.29 -10.27
C ALA A 38 -9.88 -6.08 -11.00
N HIS A 39 -10.04 -6.18 -12.31
CA HIS A 39 -10.66 -5.14 -13.14
C HIS A 39 -12.16 -4.92 -12.83
N GLU A 40 -12.76 -5.80 -12.02
CA GLU A 40 -14.13 -5.68 -11.53
C GLU A 40 -14.28 -4.70 -10.35
N HIS A 41 -13.16 -4.35 -9.70
CA HIS A 41 -13.17 -3.44 -8.56
C HIS A 41 -12.85 -2.00 -8.99
N ASP A 42 -13.41 -1.05 -8.25
CA ASP A 42 -12.99 0.34 -8.34
C ASP A 42 -11.49 0.46 -8.06
N THR A 43 -10.83 1.41 -8.71
CA THR A 43 -9.36 1.57 -8.67
C THR A 43 -8.88 1.70 -7.23
N LEU A 44 -9.62 2.44 -6.40
CA LEU A 44 -9.32 2.56 -4.97
C LEU A 44 -9.44 1.22 -4.23
N GLY A 45 -10.50 0.46 -4.51
CA GLY A 45 -10.79 -0.83 -3.88
C GLY A 45 -9.68 -1.85 -4.12
N ALA A 46 -9.21 -1.99 -5.37
CA ALA A 46 -8.12 -2.89 -5.71
C ALA A 46 -6.80 -2.50 -5.02
N HIS A 47 -6.54 -1.20 -4.84
CA HIS A 47 -5.38 -0.72 -4.09
C HIS A 47 -5.50 -1.02 -2.59
N PHE A 48 -6.71 -0.90 -2.02
CA PHE A 48 -6.96 -1.24 -0.62
C PHE A 48 -6.83 -2.74 -0.33
N GLU A 49 -7.20 -3.60 -1.29
CA GLU A 49 -6.94 -5.04 -1.18
C GLU A 49 -5.45 -5.38 -1.14
N ALA A 50 -4.63 -4.66 -1.91
CA ALA A 50 -3.17 -4.81 -1.85
C ALA A 50 -2.63 -4.44 -0.45
N VAL A 51 -3.20 -3.41 0.18
CA VAL A 51 -2.87 -3.01 1.56
C VAL A 51 -3.26 -4.11 2.55
N LYS A 52 -4.47 -4.66 2.46
CA LYS A 52 -4.93 -5.79 3.28
C LYS A 52 -4.00 -7.00 3.13
N ALA A 53 -3.60 -7.32 1.90
CA ALA A 53 -2.69 -8.42 1.62
C ALA A 53 -1.31 -8.19 2.26
N LEU A 54 -0.79 -6.96 2.21
CA LEU A 54 0.49 -6.62 2.86
C LEU A 54 0.42 -6.79 4.38
N VAL A 55 -0.64 -6.31 5.02
CA VAL A 55 -0.86 -6.40 6.46
C VAL A 55 -0.98 -7.86 6.90
N LYS A 56 -1.78 -8.66 6.17
CA LYS A 56 -1.98 -10.08 6.45
C LYS A 56 -0.71 -10.90 6.26
N LEU A 57 0.03 -10.68 5.17
CA LEU A 57 1.25 -11.43 4.84
C LEU A 57 2.34 -11.21 5.90
N ASN A 58 2.46 -9.98 6.40
CA ASN A 58 3.48 -9.59 7.37
C ASN A 58 2.99 -9.63 8.83
N LYS A 59 1.77 -10.13 9.08
CA LYS A 59 1.12 -10.20 10.41
C LYS A 59 1.23 -8.88 11.19
N LEU A 60 0.95 -7.78 10.50
CA LEU A 60 1.00 -6.44 11.10
C LEU A 60 -0.27 -6.22 11.91
N ASP A 61 -0.13 -5.83 13.17
CA ASP A 61 -1.26 -5.49 14.05
C ASP A 61 -1.69 -4.02 13.84
N TRP A 62 -1.89 -3.66 12.58
CA TRP A 62 -2.22 -2.29 12.18
C TRP A 62 -3.72 -2.17 11.93
N ASP A 63 -4.35 -1.19 12.56
CA ASP A 63 -5.76 -0.88 12.31
C ASP A 63 -5.92 -0.15 10.96
N ILE A 64 -6.24 -0.92 9.92
CA ILE A 64 -6.46 -0.42 8.56
C ILE A 64 -7.83 0.21 8.35
N SER A 65 -8.74 0.18 9.33
CA SER A 65 -10.12 0.64 9.17
C SER A 65 -10.24 2.17 9.05
N THR A 66 -9.34 2.90 9.73
CA THR A 66 -9.37 4.37 9.79
C THR A 66 -8.27 5.03 8.97
N MET A 67 -7.72 4.36 7.95
CA MET A 67 -6.62 4.93 7.16
C MET A 67 -7.10 6.09 6.29
N CYS A 68 -6.33 7.17 6.26
CA CYS A 68 -6.47 8.22 5.26
C CYS A 68 -5.71 7.82 4.00
N TYR A 69 -6.21 8.22 2.84
CA TYR A 69 -5.56 7.98 1.57
C TYR A 69 -5.48 9.25 0.73
N GLY A 70 -4.48 9.32 -0.13
CA GLY A 70 -4.32 10.38 -1.12
C GLY A 70 -3.50 9.88 -2.29
N ASP A 71 -3.41 10.69 -3.34
CA ASP A 71 -2.60 10.36 -4.50
C ASP A 71 -1.13 10.25 -4.12
N SER A 72 -0.46 9.26 -4.71
CA SER A 72 0.99 9.19 -4.65
C SER A 72 1.57 10.27 -5.56
N ALA A 73 2.65 10.92 -5.13
CA ALA A 73 3.34 11.97 -5.89
C ALA A 73 3.74 11.52 -7.31
N ASP A 74 3.94 10.21 -7.51
CA ASP A 74 4.29 9.62 -8.80
C ASP A 74 3.10 9.47 -9.77
N GLY A 75 1.87 9.78 -9.34
CA GLY A 75 0.63 9.62 -10.13
C GLY A 75 0.28 8.16 -10.49
N LYS A 76 0.96 7.19 -9.89
CA LYS A 76 0.89 5.75 -10.25
C LYS A 76 0.13 4.90 -9.23
N GLY A 77 -0.50 5.52 -8.24
CA GLY A 77 -1.26 4.84 -7.20
C GLY A 77 -1.52 5.74 -6.00
N TYR A 78 -1.83 5.12 -4.86
CA TYR A 78 -2.25 5.80 -3.64
C TYR A 78 -1.26 5.61 -2.50
N THR A 79 -1.22 6.60 -1.61
CA THR A 79 -0.50 6.52 -0.33
C THR A 79 -1.53 6.46 0.80
N PHE A 80 -1.48 5.38 1.58
CA PHE A 80 -2.35 5.14 2.74
C PHE A 80 -1.58 5.43 4.03
N CYS A 81 -2.13 6.29 4.89
CA CYS A 81 -1.49 6.75 6.12
C CYS A 81 -2.42 6.59 7.31
N PHE A 82 -1.84 6.35 8.50
CA PHE A 82 -2.63 6.38 9.72
C PHE A 82 -2.92 7.84 10.14
N PRO A 83 -4.16 8.17 10.53
CA PRO A 83 -4.58 9.54 10.88
C PRO A 83 -3.81 10.09 12.08
N CYS A 84 -3.37 9.21 12.99
CA CYS A 84 -2.61 9.55 14.18
C CYS A 84 -1.08 9.56 13.97
N SER A 85 -0.59 9.70 12.73
CA SER A 85 0.84 9.76 12.46
C SER A 85 1.51 10.96 13.14
N LYS A 86 2.22 10.72 14.26
CA LYS A 86 2.99 11.75 14.97
C LYS A 86 4.42 11.84 14.44
N ILE A 87 4.98 13.03 14.42
CA ILE A 87 6.44 13.22 14.36
C ILE A 87 6.93 12.91 15.77
N GLY A 88 7.72 11.83 15.92
CA GLY A 88 8.46 11.62 17.15
C GLY A 88 9.71 12.48 17.07
N ASP A 89 9.93 13.35 18.06
CA ASP A 89 11.21 14.01 18.21
C ASP A 89 12.30 12.93 18.31
N LEU A 90 13.21 12.93 17.33
CA LEU A 90 14.41 12.11 17.36
C LEU A 90 15.25 12.62 18.55
N LYS A 91 15.27 11.85 19.64
CA LYS A 91 16.29 11.98 20.68
C LYS A 91 17.51 11.16 20.30
#